data_AF-A0A9D4HB90-F1
#
_entry.id   AF-A0A9D4HB90-F1
#
_cell.length_a   1.000
_cell.length_b   1.000
_cell.length_c   1.000
_cell.angle_alpha   90.00
_cell.angle_beta   90.00
_cell.angle_gamma   90.00
#
_symmetry.space_group_name_H-M   'P 1'
#
loop_
_entity.id
_entity.type
_entity.pdbx_description
1 polymer ?
#
loop_
_entity_poly.entity_id
_entity_poly.type
_entity_poly.pdbx_seq_one_letter_code
_entity_poly.pdbx_strand_id
1 'polypeptide(L)' 'MDKVKDTMAFLNPGQVVVLTADQPVYALTKQIQLRWPEIYGEDKIVMMFGGLH' A
#
# COMPACT_ATOMS: atom_id res chain seq x y z
N MET A 1 1.95 1.75 -7.40
CA MET A 1 2.54 1.46 -6.08
C MET A 1 3.96 2.02 -5.95
N ASP A 2 4.77 1.96 -7.01
CA ASP A 2 6.17 2.43 -6.97
C ASP A 2 6.31 3.88 -6.51
N LYS A 3 5.48 4.81 -7.03
CA LYS A 3 5.58 6.21 -6.61
C LYS A 3 5.29 6.43 -5.13
N VAL A 4 4.42 5.60 -4.54
CA VAL A 4 4.16 5.62 -3.10
C VAL A 4 5.40 5.15 -2.34
N LYS A 5 6.03 4.04 -2.77
CA LYS A 5 7.28 3.55 -2.17
C LYS A 5 8.39 4.58 -2.23
N ASP A 6 8.60 5.22 -3.40
CA ASP A 6 9.61 6.25 -3.57
C ASP A 6 9.37 7.44 -2.64
N THR A 7 8.12 7.90 -2.58
CA THR A 7 7.72 9.03 -1.73
C THR A 7 7.93 8.70 -0.26
N MET A 8 7.56 7.48 0.16
CA MET A 8 7.69 7.06 1.55
C MET A 8 9.15 6.78 1.95
N ALA A 9 9.97 6.25 1.04
CA ALA A 9 11.41 6.10 1.27
C ALA A 9 12.10 7.45 1.50
N PHE A 10 11.62 8.51 0.83
CA PHE A 10 12.12 9.87 1.02
C PHE A 10 11.58 10.54 2.29
N LEU A 11 10.26 10.53 2.51
CA LEU A 11 9.63 11.25 3.61
C LEU A 11 9.78 10.54 4.95
N ASN A 12 9.65 9.21 4.96
CA ASN A 12 9.52 8.38 6.16
C ASN A 12 10.44 7.13 6.08
N PRO A 13 11.77 7.31 5.99
CA PRO A 13 12.69 6.20 5.82
C PRO A 13 12.58 5.21 6.98
N GLY A 14 12.48 3.91 6.64
CA GLY A 14 12.41 2.81 7.61
C GLY A 14 11.04 2.58 8.25
N GLN A 15 10.02 3.38 7.92
CA GLN A 15 8.65 3.13 8.37
C GLN A 15 7.87 2.22 7.41
N VAL A 16 6.99 1.40 7.96
CA VAL A 16 6.05 0.60 7.16
C VAL A 16 5.00 1.53 6.58
N VAL A 17 4.79 1.44 5.27
CA VAL A 17 3.79 2.26 4.58
C VAL A 17 2.41 1.70 4.87
N VAL A 18 1.54 2.54 5.44
CA VAL A 18 0.11 2.24 5.64
C VAL A 18 -0.70 3.16 4.73
N LEU A 19 -1.49 2.58 3.83
CA LEU A 19 -2.37 3.32 2.93
C LEU A 19 -3.82 3.01 3.26
N THR A 20 -4.61 4.06 3.40
CA THR A 20 -6.06 3.97 3.54
C THR A 20 -6.72 4.18 2.20
N ALA A 21 -7.69 3.34 1.86
CA ALA A 21 -8.37 3.40 0.56
C ALA A 21 -9.86 3.15 0.69
N ASP A 22 -10.64 3.78 -0.20
CA ASP A 22 -12.04 3.44 -0.41
C ASP A 22 -12.19 2.04 -1.03
N GLN A 23 -13.42 1.56 -1.11
CA GLN A 23 -13.73 0.20 -1.55
C GLN A 23 -13.14 -0.18 -2.92
N PRO A 24 -13.30 0.61 -4.00
CA PRO A 24 -12.72 0.24 -5.29
C PRO A 24 -11.18 0.24 -5.27
N VAL A 25 -10.55 1.23 -4.64
CA VAL A 25 -9.08 1.32 -4.60
C VAL A 25 -8.50 0.21 -3.72
N TYR A 26 -9.14 -0.09 -2.58
CA TYR A 26 -8.74 -1.21 -1.72
C TYR A 26 -8.81 -2.54 -2.48
N ALA A 27 -9.93 -2.83 -3.14
CA ALA A 27 -10.11 -4.08 -3.87
C ALA A 27 -9.09 -4.26 -5.00
N LEU A 28 -8.88 -3.22 -5.82
CA LEU A 28 -7.89 -3.25 -6.89
C LEU A 28 -6.48 -3.48 -6.32
N THR A 29 -6.17 -2.81 -5.20
CA THR A 29 -4.86 -2.94 -4.59
C THR A 29 -4.64 -4.34 -4.05
N LYS A 30 -5.62 -4.95 -3.38
CA LYS A 30 -5.52 -6.36 -2.94
C LYS A 30 -5.25 -7.31 -4.11
N GLN A 31 -5.87 -7.10 -5.27
CA GLN A 31 -5.58 -7.89 -6.48
C GLN A 31 -4.12 -7.73 -6.92
N ILE A 32 -3.57 -6.52 -6.87
CA ILE A 32 -2.16 -6.24 -7.17
C ILE A 32 -1.25 -6.95 -6.15
N GLN A 33 -1.55 -6.88 -4.84
CA GLN A 33 -0.76 -7.56 -3.81
C GLN A 33 -0.75 -9.08 -3.99
N LEU A 34 -1.90 -9.67 -4.36
CA LEU A 34 -2.03 -11.10 -4.62
C LEU A 34 -1.28 -11.53 -5.88
N ARG A 35 -1.18 -10.67 -6.89
CA ARG A 35 -0.51 -10.98 -8.16
C ARG A 35 1.02 -10.88 -8.08
N TRP A 36 1.54 -9.97 -7.25
CA TRP A 36 2.98 -9.71 -7.11
C TRP A 36 3.38 -9.55 -5.63
N PRO A 37 3.24 -10.61 -4.82
CA PRO A 37 3.44 -10.52 -3.37
C PRO A 37 4.88 -10.17 -2.99
N GLU A 38 5.87 -10.60 -3.75
CA GLU A 38 7.28 -10.26 -3.53
C GLU A 38 7.60 -8.75 -3.69
N ILE A 39 6.81 -8.02 -4.50
CA ILE A 39 7.03 -6.58 -4.77
C ILE A 39 6.11 -5.70 -3.93
N TYR A 40 4.84 -6.11 -3.76
CA TYR A 40 3.76 -5.30 -3.17
C TYR A 40 3.02 -6.00 -2.02
N GLY A 41 3.55 -7.10 -1.49
CA GLY A 41 2.94 -7.84 -0.38
C GLY A 41 2.65 -6.99 0.85
N GLU A 42 1.87 -7.56 1.78
CA GLU A 42 1.47 -6.88 3.01
C GLU A 42 2.65 -6.54 3.93
N ASP A 43 3.76 -7.29 3.82
CA ASP A 43 5.02 -6.99 4.50
C ASP A 43 5.76 -5.77 3.91
N LYS A 44 5.36 -5.33 2.71
CA LYS A 44 5.91 -4.14 2.04
C LYS A 44 5.01 -2.92 2.22
N ILE A 45 3.71 -3.10 2.03
CA ILE A 45 2.70 -2.04 2.06
C ILE A 45 1.43 -2.58 2.70
N VAL A 46 1.01 -1.97 3.80
CA VAL A 46 -0.24 -2.31 4.47
C VAL A 46 -1.38 -1.52 3.85
N MET A 47 -2.35 -2.23 3.28
CA MET A 47 -3.60 -1.63 2.82
C MET A 47 -4.64 -1.72 3.92
N MET A 48 -5.15 -0.58 4.36
CA MET A 48 -6.26 -0.48 5.28
C MET A 48 -7.53 -0.11 4.50
N PHE A 49 -8.59 -0.89 4.69
CA PHE A 49 -9.90 -0.59 4.13
C PHE A 49 -10.55 0.54 4.92
N GLY A 50 -10.93 1.63 4.25
CA GLY A 50 -11.37 2.84 4.92
C GLY A 50 -10.20 3.58 5.59
N GLY A 51 -10.51 4.70 6.25
CA GLY A 51 -9.50 5.48 6.97
C GLY A 51 -9.79 6.98 7.09
N LEU A 52 -10.81 7.48 6.38
CA LEU A 52 -11.37 8.80 6.58
C LEU A 52 -12.89 8.66 6.74
N HIS A 53 -13.43 9.33 7.76
CA HIS A 53 -14.87 9.41 7.99
C HIS A 53 -15.47 10.54 7.16
#